data_AF-A0A1H9X114-F1
#
_entry.id   AF-A0A1H9X114-F1
#
_cell.length_a   1.000
_cell.length_b   1.000
_cell.length_c   1.000
_cell.angle_alpha   90.00
_cell.angle_beta   90.00
_cell.angle_gamma   90.00
#
_symmetry.space_group_name_H-M   'P 1'
#
loop_
_entity.id
_entity.type
_entity.pdbx_description
1 polymer ?
#
loop_
_entity_poly.entity_id
_entity_poly.type
_entity_poly.pdbx_seq_one_letter_code
_entity_poly.pdbx_strand_id
1 'polypeptide(L)' 'MCYADTITETDGTVTAYCYCGWVEHEHTPESADIAAENHQNATDDASPIAAA' A
#
# COMPACT_ATOMS: atom_id res chain seq x y z
N MET A 1 -2.15 12.15 1.80
CA MET A 1 -0.84 11.75 1.23
C MET A 1 -0.22 10.68 2.12
N CYS A 2 -0.69 9.45 1.96
CA CYS A 2 -0.07 8.27 2.54
C CYS A 2 0.90 7.74 1.50
N TYR A 3 2.19 7.62 1.84
CA TYR A 3 3.19 7.03 0.94
C TYR A 3 3.29 5.54 1.27
N ALA A 4 3.11 4.70 0.26
CA ALA A 4 3.28 3.26 0.36
C ALA A 4 4.39 2.79 -0.56
N ASP A 5 5.09 1.77 -0.11
CA ASP A 5 6.32 1.26 -0.71
C ASP A 5 6.35 -0.26 -0.53
N THR A 6 7.27 -0.93 -1.21
CA THR A 6 7.40 -2.38 -1.19
C THR A 6 8.82 -2.79 -0.81
N ILE A 7 8.93 -3.84 0.00
CA ILE A 7 10.22 -4.41 0.38
C ILE A 7 10.24 -5.90 0.04
N THR A 8 11.25 -6.30 -0.74
CA THR A 8 11.51 -7.70 -1.03
C THR A 8 12.31 -8.31 0.11
N GLU A 9 11.75 -9.36 0.71
CA GLU A 9 12.36 -10.12 1.78
C GLU A 9 13.38 -11.12 1.22
N THR A 10 14.25 -11.64 2.09
CA THR A 10 15.31 -12.59 1.68
C THR A 10 14.75 -13.93 1.21
N ASP A 11 13.53 -14.28 1.62
CA ASP A 11 12.81 -15.50 1.21
C ASP A 11 12.16 -15.36 -0.19
N GLY A 12 12.21 -14.16 -0.79
CA GLY A 12 11.60 -13.87 -2.08
C GLY A 12 10.13 -13.45 -2.00
N THR A 13 9.55 -13.44 -0.80
CA THR A 13 8.28 -12.77 -0.53
C THR A 13 8.46 -11.25 -0.56
N VAL A 14 7.38 -10.53 -0.83
CA VAL A 14 7.37 -9.07 -0.82
C VAL A 14 6.34 -8.58 0.19
N THR A 15 6.68 -7.52 0.91
CA THR A 15 5.79 -6.85 1.86
C THR A 15 5.48 -5.47 1.31
N ALA A 16 4.19 -5.16 1.18
CA ALA A 16 3.70 -3.82 0.90
C ALA A 16 3.44 -3.10 2.22
N TYR A 17 3.90 -1.86 2.37
CA TYR A 17 3.74 -1.12 3.61
C TYR A 17 3.51 0.37 3.33
N CYS A 18 2.84 1.03 4.26
CA CYS A 18 2.59 2.47 4.24
C CYS A 18 3.15 3.11 5.50
N TYR A 19 3.74 4.30 5.35
CA TYR A 19 4.21 5.09 6.49
C TYR A 19 3.09 5.57 7.43
N CYS A 20 1.83 5.33 7.05
CA CYS A 20 0.64 5.51 7.84
C CYS A 20 0.33 4.35 8.81
N GLY A 21 1.09 3.25 8.76
CA GLY A 21 0.97 2.08 9.64
C GLY A 21 0.25 0.88 9.03
N TRP A 22 -0.15 0.94 7.75
CA TRP A 22 -0.63 -0.22 7.02
C TRP A 22 0.55 -1.10 6.56
N VAL A 23 0.42 -2.42 6.70
CA VAL A 23 1.42 -3.40 6.28
C VAL A 23 0.71 -4.67 5.83
N GLU A 24 1.11 -5.22 4.68
CA GLU A 24 0.57 -6.44 4.11
C GLU A 24 1.72 -7.32 3.58
N HIS A 25 1.81 -8.55 4.09
CA HIS A 25 2.94 -9.47 3.84
C HIS A 25 2.55 -10.53 2.82
N GLU A 26 3.53 -11.38 2.45
CA GLU A 26 3.33 -12.57 1.62
C GLU A 26 2.86 -12.28 0.19
N HIS A 27 3.17 -11.10 -0.33
CA HIS A 27 2.89 -10.75 -1.71
C HIS A 27 3.98 -11.24 -2.66
N THR A 28 3.60 -11.39 -3.93
CA THR A 28 4.56 -11.38 -5.03
C THR A 28 4.95 -9.93 -5.34
N PRO A 29 6.08 -9.66 -6.02
CA PRO A 29 6.47 -8.29 -6.37
C PRO A 29 5.36 -7.51 -7.08
N GLU A 30 4.66 -8.16 -8.02
CA GLU A 30 3.57 -7.54 -8.79
C GLU A 30 2.34 -7.26 -7.93
N SER A 31 1.96 -8.19 -7.04
CA SER A 31 0.82 -8.01 -6.14
C SER A 31 1.10 -6.96 -5.05
N ALA A 32 2.34 -6.88 -4.56
CA ALA A 32 2.75 -5.87 -3.58
C ALA A 32 2.70 -4.46 -4.16
N ASP A 33 3.15 -4.29 -5.41
CA ASP A 33 3.14 -3.00 -6.10
C ASP A 33 1.69 -2.51 -6.29
N ILE A 34 0.80 -3.39 -6.78
CA ILE A 34 -0.64 -3.12 -6.90
C ILE A 34 -1.27 -2.79 -5.53
N ALA A 35 -0.91 -3.51 -4.47
CA ALA A 35 -1.43 -3.25 -3.14
C ALA A 35 -0.97 -1.88 -2.59
N ALA A 36 0.30 -1.54 -2.77
CA ALA A 36 0.85 -0.24 -2.41
C ALA A 36 0.20 0.89 -3.23
N GLU A 37 0.11 0.77 -4.54
CA GLU A 37 -0.57 1.75 -5.41
C GLU A 37 -2.04 1.93 -5.02
N ASN A 38 -2.78 0.84 -4.82
CA ASN A 38 -4.17 0.89 -4.41
C ASN A 38 -4.34 1.58 -3.05
N HIS A 39 -3.46 1.31 -2.07
CA HIS A 39 -3.53 1.94 -0.76
C HIS A 39 -3.22 3.45 -0.82
N GLN A 40 -2.22 3.83 -1.62
CA GLN A 40 -1.87 5.25 -1.84
C GLN A 40 -3.03 6.00 -2.49
N ASN A 41 -3.60 5.44 -3.55
CA ASN A 41 -4.72 6.05 -4.27
C ASN A 41 -6.02 6.02 -3.44
N ALA A 42 -6.31 4.96 -2.68
CA ALA A 42 -7.48 4.90 -1.81
C ALA A 42 -7.43 5.95 -0.69
N THR A 43 -6.23 6.29 -0.20
CA THR A 43 -6.08 7.36 0.79
C THR A 43 -6.12 8.75 0.18
N ASP A 44 -5.86 8.89 -1.12
CA ASP A 44 -6.05 10.13 -1.87
C ASP A 44 -7.53 10.34 -2.26
N ASP A 45 -8.22 9.26 -2.65
CA ASP A 45 -9.65 9.21 -2.96
C ASP A 45 -10.53 9.30 -1.70
N ALA A 46 -9.97 9.04 -0.51
CA ALA A 46 -10.55 9.41 0.78
C ALA A 46 -10.49 10.93 1.03
N SER A 47 -10.90 11.72 0.03
CA SER A 47 -11.31 13.10 0.23
C SER A 47 -12.59 13.13 1.07
N PRO A 48 -12.65 13.87 2.20
CA PRO A 48 -13.87 14.04 2.96
C PRO A 48 -14.82 15.02 2.24
N ILE A 49 -15.45 14.60 1.14
CA ILE A 49 -16.53 15.35 0.49
C ILE A 49 -17.72 14.47 0.08
N ALA A 50 -18.30 13.78 1.04
CA ALA A 50 -19.75 13.57 1.12
C ALA A 50 -20.08 13.50 2.62
N ALA A 51 -20.86 14.38 3.25
CA ALA A 51 -21.96 15.19 2.73
C ALA A 51 -22.04 16.53 3.49
N ALA A 52 -22.26 17.60 2.73
CA ALA A 52 -22.89 18.83 3.18
C ALA A 52 -24.34 18.85 2.67
#